data_AF-E6V1X5-F1
#
_entry.id   AF-E6V1X5-F1
#
_cell.length_a   1.000
_cell.length_b   1.000
_cell.length_c   1.000
_cell.angle_alpha   90.00
_cell.angle_beta   90.00
_cell.angle_gamma   90.00
#
_symmetry.space_group_name_H-M   'P 1'
#
loop_
_entity.id
_entity.type
_entity.pdbx_description
1 polymer ?
#
loop_
_entity_poly.entity_id
_entity_poly.type
_entity_poly.pdbx_seq_one_letter_code
_entity_poly.pdbx_strand_id
1 'polypeptide(L)'
;MRSFIYYSLMLLLGFACYRFGQNLLRKPRWNESGERTEGLVGPVGLLVITGIACYLLFALLRALVRGEVPCVGKVCRNQIYTLAANAGDYWANMFTLAWFLLGLSYAVYVTLKIWFRE
;
A
#
# COMPACT_ATOMS: atom_id res chain seq x y z
N MET A 1 -18.30 16.68 -2.28
CA MET A 1 -17.63 16.79 -0.95
C MET A 1 -17.09 15.45 -0.43
N ARG A 2 -17.90 14.41 -0.17
CA ARG A 2 -17.42 13.14 0.43
C ARG A 2 -16.17 12.54 -0.23
N SER A 3 -16.15 12.44 -1.56
CA SER A 3 -15.00 11.87 -2.30
C SER A 3 -13.73 12.72 -2.17
N PHE A 4 -13.86 14.06 -2.15
CA PHE A 4 -12.73 14.97 -1.93
C PHE A 4 -12.11 14.73 -0.55
N ILE A 5 -12.94 14.72 0.50
CA ILE A 5 -12.50 14.44 1.88
C ILE A 5 -11.81 13.07 1.96
N TYR A 6 -12.39 12.04 1.33
CA TYR A 6 -11.81 10.69 1.29
C TYR A 6 -10.41 10.65 0.66
N TYR A 7 -10.25 11.23 -0.55
CA TYR A 7 -8.94 11.25 -1.21
C TYR A 7 -7.92 12.14 -0.49
N SER A 8 -8.34 13.29 0.08
CA SER A 8 -7.47 14.11 0.93
C SER A 8 -7.01 13.37 2.18
N LEU A 9 -7.88 12.61 2.85
CA LEU A 9 -7.52 11.78 4.00
C LEU A 9 -6.56 10.64 3.61
N MET A 10 -6.73 10.02 2.43
CA MET A 10 -5.76 9.05 1.92
C MET A 10 -4.39 9.70 1.71
N LEU A 11 -4.32 10.85 1.04
CA LEU A 11 -3.05 11.56 0.83
C LEU A 11 -2.36 11.95 2.15
N LEU A 12 -3.13 12.42 3.14
CA LEU A 12 -2.62 12.74 4.49
C LEU A 12 -2.11 11.48 5.21
N LEU A 13 -2.81 10.35 5.11
CA LEU A 13 -2.36 9.07 5.65
C LEU A 13 -1.04 8.63 4.99
N GLY A 14 -0.93 8.75 3.67
CA GLY A 14 0.30 8.45 2.92
C GLY A 14 1.48 9.32 3.37
N PHE A 15 1.25 10.62 3.53
CA PHE A 15 2.25 11.55 4.06
C PHE A 15 2.67 11.21 5.49
N ALA A 16 1.72 10.83 6.36
CA ALA A 16 2.01 10.40 7.73
C ALA A 16 2.85 9.11 7.76
N CYS A 17 2.47 8.09 6.98
CA CYS A 17 3.22 6.84 6.84
C CYS A 17 4.62 7.07 6.25
N TYR A 18 4.75 7.94 5.25
CA TYR A 18 6.04 8.32 4.69
C TYR A 18 6.93 9.02 5.73
N ARG A 19 6.41 10.03 6.43
CA ARG A 19 7.16 10.75 7.47
C ARG A 19 7.59 9.81 8.61
N PHE A 20 6.72 8.87 9.00
CA PHE A 20 7.04 7.85 9.99
C PHE A 20 8.14 6.90 9.51
N GLY A 21 8.04 6.37 8.28
CA GLY A 21 9.09 5.53 7.68
C GLY A 21 10.44 6.24 7.56
N GLN A 22 10.44 7.51 7.12
CA GLN A 22 11.66 8.33 7.08
C GLN A 22 12.26 8.58 8.47
N ASN A 23 11.43 8.78 9.50
CA ASN A 23 11.90 8.91 10.87
C ASN A 23 12.54 7.61 11.39
N LEU A 24 12.00 6.43 11.04
CA LEU A 24 12.63 5.13 11.36
C LEU A 24 13.96 4.94 10.62
N LEU A 25 14.04 5.33 9.34
CA LEU A 25 15.28 5.25 8.56
C LEU A 25 16.40 6.16 9.10
N ARG A 26 16.04 7.28 9.75
CA ARG A 26 16.99 8.21 10.39
C ARG A 26 17.54 7.73 11.73
N LYS A 27 16.89 6.78 12.42
CA LYS A 27 17.40 6.25 13.70
C LYS A 27 18.72 5.49 13.48
N PRO A 28 19.70 5.57 14.40
CA PRO A 28 20.90 4.73 14.33
C PRO A 28 20.57 3.23 14.38
N ARG A 29 21.51 2.38 13.94
CA ARG A 29 21.36 0.90 13.95
C ARG A 29 21.11 0.36 15.36
N TRP A 30 21.82 0.93 16.33
CA TRP A 30 21.74 0.61 17.75
C TRP A 30 21.14 1.80 18.51
N ASN A 31 20.24 1.54 19.45
CA ASN A 31 19.75 2.56 20.38
C ASN A 31 20.67 2.70 21.61
N GLU A 32 20.36 3.63 22.50
CA GLU A 32 21.13 3.89 23.72
C GLU A 32 21.09 2.73 24.74
N SER A 33 20.10 1.82 24.64
CA SER A 33 20.02 0.57 25.41
C SER A 33 20.73 -0.62 24.76
N GLY A 34 21.40 -0.44 23.61
CA GLY A 34 22.13 -1.51 22.91
C GLY A 34 21.27 -2.48 22.09
N GLU A 35 19.98 -2.19 21.93
CA GLU A 35 19.06 -2.96 21.10
C GLU A 35 19.12 -2.48 19.64
N ARG A 36 18.83 -3.39 18.70
CA ARG A 36 18.77 -3.09 17.28
C ARG A 36 17.47 -2.35 16.94
N THR A 37 17.54 -1.29 16.15
CA THR A 37 16.33 -0.69 15.56
C THR A 37 15.62 -1.72 14.69
N GLU A 38 14.45 -2.18 15.13
CA GLU A 38 13.64 -3.15 14.37
C GLU A 38 13.01 -2.53 13.12
N GLY A 39 12.70 -3.38 12.15
CA GLY A 39 11.94 -2.98 10.97
C GLY A 39 10.47 -2.75 11.30
N LEU A 40 9.72 -2.12 10.38
CA LEU A 40 8.28 -1.92 10.54
C LEU A 40 7.50 -3.26 10.61
N VAL A 41 8.11 -4.33 10.12
CA VAL A 41 7.50 -5.66 10.00
C VAL A 41 8.54 -6.73 10.35
N GLY A 42 8.15 -7.73 11.14
CA GLY A 42 8.99 -8.91 11.41
C GLY A 42 9.08 -9.87 10.20
N PRO A 43 9.92 -10.92 10.27
CA PRO A 43 10.20 -11.81 9.12
C PRO A 43 8.97 -12.45 8.48
N VAL A 44 8.06 -12.98 9.30
CA VAL A 44 6.82 -13.60 8.81
C VAL A 44 5.92 -12.56 8.15
N GLY A 45 5.79 -11.38 8.75
CA GLY A 45 4.98 -10.30 8.18
C GLY A 45 5.57 -9.73 6.89
N LEU A 46 6.90 -9.70 6.74
CA LEU A 46 7.57 -9.31 5.49
C LEU A 46 7.15 -10.24 4.35
N LEU A 47 7.17 -11.56 4.57
CA LEU A 47 6.74 -12.55 3.57
C LEU A 47 5.25 -12.39 3.22
N VAL A 48 4.39 -12.23 4.23
CA VAL A 48 2.94 -12.04 4.04
C VAL A 48 2.66 -10.75 3.25
N ILE A 49 3.25 -9.63 3.63
CA ILE A 49 3.07 -8.34 2.94
C ILE A 49 3.61 -8.40 1.51
N THR A 50 4.75 -9.06 1.29
CA THR A 50 5.32 -9.24 -0.06
C THR A 50 4.38 -10.07 -0.94
N GLY A 51 3.84 -11.18 -0.43
CA GLY A 51 2.85 -11.98 -1.15
C GLY A 51 1.57 -11.21 -1.49
N ILE A 52 1.05 -10.43 -0.54
CA ILE A 52 -0.12 -9.55 -0.77
C ILE A 52 0.21 -8.46 -1.82
N ALA A 53 1.38 -7.83 -1.74
CA ALA A 53 1.81 -6.82 -2.71
C ALA A 53 1.94 -7.42 -4.12
N CYS A 54 2.52 -8.61 -4.28
CA CYS A 54 2.57 -9.33 -5.55
C CYS A 54 1.17 -9.62 -6.11
N TYR A 55 0.23 -10.07 -5.26
CA TYR A 55 -1.16 -10.28 -5.66
C TYR A 55 -1.86 -8.99 -6.10
N LEU A 56 -1.69 -7.90 -5.34
CA LEU A 56 -2.25 -6.58 -5.68
C LEU A 56 -1.67 -6.00 -6.97
N LEU A 57 -0.37 -6.17 -7.21
CA LEU A 57 0.28 -5.79 -8.46
C LEU A 57 -0.30 -6.59 -9.64
N PHE A 58 -0.46 -7.91 -9.49
CA PHE A 58 -1.10 -8.75 -10.52
C PHE A 58 -2.55 -8.31 -10.78
N ALA A 59 -3.32 -8.03 -9.73
CA ALA A 59 -4.70 -7.55 -9.86
C ALA A 59 -4.77 -6.19 -10.58
N LEU A 60 -3.88 -5.26 -10.24
CA LEU A 60 -3.78 -3.94 -10.87
C LEU A 60 -3.40 -4.04 -12.36
N LEU A 61 -2.39 -4.86 -12.70
CA LEU A 61 -1.98 -5.08 -14.08
C LEU A 61 -3.08 -5.78 -14.90
N ARG A 62 -3.72 -6.81 -14.33
CA ARG A 62 -4.86 -7.50 -14.95
C ARG A 62 -6.01 -6.54 -15.23
N ALA A 63 -6.30 -5.64 -14.29
CA ALA A 63 -7.34 -4.64 -14.45
C ALA A 63 -7.02 -3.62 -15.56
N LEU A 64 -5.79 -3.11 -15.62
CA LEU A 64 -5.33 -2.24 -16.71
C LEU A 64 -5.46 -2.92 -18.08
N VAL A 65 -5.04 -4.19 -18.19
CA VAL A 65 -5.06 -4.93 -19.47
C VAL A 65 -6.48 -5.29 -19.91
N ARG A 66 -7.38 -5.60 -18.98
CA ARG A 66 -8.77 -5.98 -19.32
C ARG A 66 -9.74 -4.79 -19.38
N GLY A 67 -9.40 -3.65 -18.77
CA GLY A 67 -10.35 -2.56 -18.55
C GLY A 67 -11.48 -2.92 -17.57
N GLU A 68 -11.25 -3.91 -16.71
CA GLU A 68 -12.24 -4.48 -15.79
C GLU A 68 -11.67 -4.62 -14.37
N VAL A 69 -12.38 -4.11 -13.37
CA VAL A 69 -12.03 -4.27 -11.95
C VAL A 69 -13.18 -4.95 -11.21
N PRO A 70 -12.97 -6.11 -10.56
CA PRO A 70 -13.93 -6.62 -9.59
C PRO A 70 -13.96 -5.66 -8.40
N CYS A 71 -15.15 -5.24 -7.96
CA CYS A 71 -15.25 -4.26 -6.89
C CYS A 71 -14.57 -4.73 -5.59
N VAL A 72 -13.77 -3.84 -4.98
CA VAL A 72 -13.00 -4.11 -3.76
C VAL A 72 -13.63 -3.36 -2.57
N GLY A 73 -14.65 -3.92 -1.93
CA GLY A 73 -15.27 -3.28 -0.76
C GLY A 73 -16.48 -4.00 -0.14
N LYS A 74 -16.85 -3.61 1.10
CA LYS A 74 -17.88 -4.26 1.94
C LYS A 74 -19.33 -4.25 1.40
N VAL A 75 -19.63 -3.53 0.32
CA VAL A 75 -20.99 -3.35 -0.22
C VAL A 75 -21.17 -4.00 -1.59
N CYS A 76 -20.15 -4.69 -2.12
CA CYS A 76 -20.16 -5.16 -3.49
C CYS A 76 -20.58 -6.63 -3.64
N ARG A 77 -21.68 -6.85 -4.39
CA ARG A 77 -22.22 -8.17 -4.73
C ARG A 77 -21.48 -8.82 -5.91
N ASN A 78 -20.16 -8.98 -5.83
CA ASN A 78 -19.30 -9.48 -6.92
C ASN A 78 -19.46 -8.77 -8.28
N GLN A 79 -19.86 -7.49 -8.27
CA GLN A 79 -20.01 -6.73 -9.51
C GLN A 79 -18.64 -6.35 -10.11
N ILE A 80 -18.54 -6.47 -11.43
CA ILE A 80 -17.38 -6.08 -12.22
C ILE A 80 -17.64 -4.68 -12.79
N TYR A 81 -16.77 -3.72 -12.47
CA TYR A 81 -16.80 -2.39 -13.07
C TYR A 81 -15.89 -2.36 -14.29
N THR A 82 -16.47 -2.08 -15.46
CA THR A 82 -15.73 -1.90 -16.70
C THR A 82 -15.45 -0.42 -16.95
N LEU A 83 -14.31 -0.10 -17.55
CA LEU A 83 -13.93 1.26 -17.93
C LEU A 83 -14.97 1.90 -18.87
N ALA A 84 -15.57 1.09 -19.77
CA ALA A 84 -16.54 1.56 -20.75
C ALA A 84 -17.92 1.90 -20.16
N ALA A 85 -18.39 1.16 -19.15
CA ALA A 85 -19.70 1.39 -18.55
C ALA A 85 -19.66 2.29 -17.30
N ASN A 86 -18.60 2.15 -16.48
CA ASN A 86 -18.52 2.77 -15.14
C ASN A 86 -17.12 3.36 -14.89
N ALA A 87 -16.66 4.25 -15.77
CA ALA A 87 -15.32 4.83 -15.72
C ALA A 87 -14.93 5.43 -14.35
N GLY A 88 -15.86 6.11 -13.67
CA GLY A 88 -15.61 6.71 -12.35
C GLY A 88 -15.31 5.67 -11.26
N ASP A 89 -16.15 4.64 -11.14
CA ASP A 89 -15.96 3.58 -10.14
C ASP A 89 -14.78 2.68 -10.48
N TYR A 90 -14.53 2.42 -11.77
CA TYR A 90 -13.32 1.75 -12.25
C TYR A 90 -12.06 2.49 -11.74
N TRP A 91 -11.93 3.79 -11.99
CA TRP A 91 -10.76 4.56 -11.58
C TRP A 91 -10.64 4.70 -10.05
N ALA A 92 -11.75 4.76 -9.32
CA ALA A 92 -11.73 4.77 -7.85
C ALA A 92 -11.18 3.45 -7.27
N ASN A 93 -11.60 2.29 -7.80
CA ASN A 93 -11.07 1.00 -7.39
C ASN A 93 -9.59 0.84 -7.83
N MET A 94 -9.23 1.29 -9.04
CA MET A 94 -7.83 1.30 -9.52
C MET A 94 -6.91 2.14 -8.62
N PHE A 95 -7.33 3.36 -8.26
CA PHE A 95 -6.59 4.20 -7.33
C PHE A 95 -6.41 3.51 -5.98
N THR A 96 -7.46 2.86 -5.47
CA THR A 96 -7.41 2.15 -4.18
C THR A 96 -6.44 0.96 -4.22
N LEU A 97 -6.45 0.16 -5.29
CA LEU A 97 -5.48 -0.93 -5.50
C LEU A 97 -4.04 -0.41 -5.58
N ALA A 98 -3.80 0.63 -6.38
CA ALA A 98 -2.48 1.25 -6.50
C ALA A 98 -2.01 1.85 -5.16
N TRP A 99 -2.91 2.44 -4.39
CA TRP A 99 -2.63 3.01 -3.08
C TRP A 99 -2.18 1.96 -2.05
N PHE A 100 -2.90 0.85 -1.95
CA PHE A 100 -2.48 -0.27 -1.10
C PHE A 100 -1.14 -0.86 -1.55
N LEU A 101 -0.96 -1.05 -2.86
CA LEU A 101 0.31 -1.54 -3.42
C LEU A 101 1.50 -0.63 -3.06
N LEU A 102 1.35 0.69 -3.20
CA LEU A 102 2.38 1.67 -2.83
C LEU A 102 2.69 1.63 -1.33
N GLY A 103 1.66 1.61 -0.48
CA GLY A 103 1.82 1.55 0.98
C GLY A 103 2.56 0.29 1.45
N LEU A 104 2.17 -0.88 0.95
CA LEU A 104 2.82 -2.15 1.27
C LEU A 104 4.26 -2.21 0.72
N SER A 105 4.49 -1.74 -0.51
CA SER A 105 5.83 -1.69 -1.11
C SER A 105 6.76 -0.76 -0.32
N TYR A 106 6.25 0.37 0.18
CA TYR A 106 7.02 1.27 1.05
C TYR A 106 7.34 0.64 2.41
N ALA A 107 6.40 -0.10 3.02
CA ALA A 107 6.65 -0.83 4.27
C ALA A 107 7.74 -1.92 4.12
N VAL A 108 7.73 -2.65 2.99
CA VAL A 108 8.79 -3.61 2.62
C VAL A 108 10.12 -2.88 2.44
N TYR A 109 10.15 -1.79 1.65
CA TYR A 109 11.35 -0.97 1.44
C TYR A 109 11.97 -0.48 2.75
N VAL A 110 11.19 0.13 3.65
CA VAL A 110 11.67 0.63 4.95
C VAL A 110 12.23 -0.52 5.79
N THR A 111 11.56 -1.66 5.82
CA THR A 111 11.98 -2.84 6.60
C THR A 111 13.31 -3.39 6.08
N LEU A 112 13.43 -3.66 4.78
CA LEU A 112 14.67 -4.14 4.16
C LEU A 112 15.82 -3.14 4.36
N LYS A 113 15.54 -1.83 4.21
CA LYS A 113 16.51 -0.76 4.40
C LYS A 113 16.86 -0.48 5.86
N ILE A 114 16.19 -1.08 6.84
CA ILE A 114 16.62 -1.11 8.25
C ILE A 114 17.48 -2.36 8.50
N TRP A 115 17.08 -3.49 7.94
CA TRP A 115 17.74 -4.78 8.19
C TRP A 115 19.14 -4.87 7.58
N PHE A 116 19.30 -4.44 6.33
CA PHE A 116 20.57 -4.49 5.57
C PHE A 116 21.32 -3.14 5.51
N ARG A 117 20.94 -2.14 6.32
CA ARG A 117 20.92 -0.71 5.88
C ARG A 117 22.15 -0.19 5.11
N GLU A 118 23.40 -0.29 5.55
CA GLU A 118 23.90 -0.80 6.87
C GLU A 118 23.58 0.10 8.07
#